data_AF-A0A399I7Y3-F1
#
_entry.id   AF-A0A399I7Y3-F1
#
_cell.length_a   1.000
_cell.length_b   1.000
_cell.length_c   1.000
_cell.angle_alpha   90.00
_cell.angle_beta   90.00
_cell.angle_gamma   90.00
#
_symmetry.space_group_name_H-M   'P 1'
#
loop_
_entity.id
_entity.type
_entity.pdbx_description
1 polymer ?
#
loop_
_entity_poly.entity_id
_entity_poly.type
_entity_poly.pdbx_seq_one_letter_code
_entity_poly.pdbx_strand_id
1 'polypeptide(L)'
;MKRCQAAIVAALLMMGCLQPVVARGENLPYSLSITPFAGGYVFEGNQQLKNSEVYGLAVGYNVTQNWALELTGTYSPDLTSTAVPPQQKVNLYEVRGDILYHFIPQNRFVPYVAAGGGIIFFDSRQGQVDHDTLVDYGAGIKIFLTDYLALRGDVRHILDFNVRDVNRRREVYNNIAYTAGLTFQLGGVKQAVAPSAPVEEKGAAPRAAEWTYTEPSKLDAAKQMPSAETEQAAPVSGTAPAGADGAPVTFTAGTTGYIPAGQITVTGISIDQDAIDIIATGRITRYRTFTLSQPARLVIDISDGINGLGAVRVPVHKFGILAVRFGNHPNFLRIVLDSAQGKLLPYRITETDNGLKINMTGP
;
A
#
# COMPACT_ATOMS: atom_id res chain seq x y z
N MET A 1 47.54 -0.11 -5.34
CA MET A 1 46.70 0.98 -4.77
C MET A 1 46.24 2.01 -5.81
N LYS A 2 47.04 2.38 -6.83
CA LYS A 2 46.65 3.42 -7.81
C LYS A 2 45.60 3.01 -8.88
N ARG A 3 45.31 1.72 -9.04
CA ARG A 3 44.34 1.21 -10.04
C ARG A 3 42.89 1.13 -9.53
N CYS A 4 42.66 1.07 -8.21
CA CYS A 4 41.31 1.12 -7.64
C CYS A 4 40.76 2.54 -7.50
N GLN A 5 41.63 3.56 -7.47
CA GLN A 5 41.19 4.96 -7.35
C GLN A 5 40.61 5.50 -8.68
N ALA A 6 41.06 5.00 -9.83
CA ALA A 6 40.56 5.43 -11.14
C ALA A 6 39.14 4.92 -11.45
N ALA A 7 38.76 3.75 -10.93
CA ALA A 7 37.42 3.19 -11.12
C ALA A 7 36.34 3.93 -10.28
N ILE A 8 36.71 4.41 -9.10
CA ILE A 8 35.82 5.17 -8.21
C ILE A 8 35.56 6.58 -8.76
N VAL A 9 36.58 7.20 -9.38
CA VAL A 9 36.45 8.52 -10.02
C VAL A 9 35.63 8.43 -11.31
N ALA A 10 35.75 7.36 -12.09
CA ALA A 10 34.95 7.15 -13.29
C ALA A 10 33.46 6.86 -13.00
N ALA A 11 33.17 6.17 -11.89
CA ALA A 11 31.80 5.94 -11.42
C ALA A 11 31.12 7.22 -10.90
N LEU A 12 31.88 8.12 -10.28
CA LEU A 12 31.39 9.44 -9.84
C LEU A 12 31.19 10.44 -10.99
N LEU A 13 31.96 10.32 -12.09
CA LEU A 13 31.85 11.21 -13.26
C LEU A 13 30.74 10.83 -14.26
N MET A 14 30.28 9.57 -14.28
CA MET A 14 29.10 9.16 -15.06
C MET A 14 27.76 9.55 -14.41
N MET A 15 27.79 10.11 -13.20
CA MET A 15 26.60 10.60 -12.46
C MET A 15 26.28 12.08 -12.76
N GLY A 16 26.89 12.65 -13.82
CA GLY A 16 26.85 14.08 -14.16
C GLY A 16 25.85 14.52 -15.24
N CYS A 17 25.03 13.62 -15.81
CA CYS A 17 24.11 13.96 -16.90
C CYS A 17 22.63 13.70 -16.58
N LEU A 18 22.16 14.14 -15.41
CA LEU A 18 20.73 14.25 -15.13
C LEU A 18 20.40 15.72 -14.89
N GLN A 19 19.77 16.33 -15.89
CA GLN A 19 19.26 17.69 -15.81
C GLN A 19 18.29 17.83 -14.61
N PRO A 20 18.20 19.00 -13.97
CA PRO A 20 17.24 19.23 -12.90
C PRO A 20 15.86 19.41 -13.54
N VAL A 21 15.21 18.30 -13.89
CA VAL A 21 13.76 18.27 -13.77
C VAL A 21 13.51 18.56 -12.29
N VAL A 22 12.65 19.54 -11.99
CA VAL A 22 12.22 19.81 -10.62
C VAL A 22 11.42 18.59 -10.15
N ALA A 23 12.16 17.56 -9.78
CA ALA A 23 11.70 16.28 -9.35
C ALA A 23 11.22 16.48 -7.92
N ARG A 24 9.91 16.60 -7.75
CA ARG A 24 9.29 16.39 -6.45
C ARG A 24 9.53 14.92 -6.10
N GLY A 25 10.55 14.69 -5.26
CA GLY A 25 10.82 13.38 -4.69
C GLY A 25 9.59 12.93 -3.91
N GLU A 26 9.07 11.77 -4.26
CA GLU A 26 7.84 11.18 -3.71
C GLU A 26 8.02 9.67 -3.62
N ASN A 27 7.25 9.01 -2.75
CA ASN A 27 7.29 7.57 -2.60
C ASN A 27 6.49 6.90 -3.73
N LEU A 28 7.21 6.31 -4.69
CA LEU A 28 6.59 5.75 -5.90
C LEU A 28 5.97 4.36 -5.67
N PRO A 29 4.80 4.06 -6.27
CA PRO A 29 4.22 2.71 -6.26
C PRO A 29 5.04 1.79 -7.19
N TYR A 30 5.02 0.49 -6.89
CA TYR A 30 5.72 -0.56 -7.66
C TYR A 30 7.23 -0.36 -7.75
N SER A 31 7.81 0.38 -6.81
CA SER A 31 9.24 0.63 -6.75
C SER A 31 9.94 -0.36 -5.81
N LEU A 32 11.13 -0.78 -6.22
CA LEU A 32 12.05 -1.50 -5.35
C LEU A 32 12.87 -0.48 -4.57
N SER A 33 13.23 -0.81 -3.33
CA SER A 33 14.09 0.01 -2.49
C SER A 33 15.19 -0.82 -1.85
N ILE A 34 16.38 -0.24 -1.80
CA ILE A 34 17.54 -0.79 -1.09
C ILE A 34 18.00 0.26 -0.10
N THR A 35 18.10 -0.09 1.18
CA THR A 35 18.42 0.85 2.25
C THR A 35 19.52 0.30 3.15
N PRO A 36 20.79 0.64 2.90
CA PRO A 36 21.83 0.50 3.91
C PRO A 36 21.59 1.50 5.06
N PHE A 37 21.79 1.04 6.29
CA PHE A 37 21.61 1.86 7.49
C PHE A 37 22.56 1.47 8.63
N ALA A 38 22.69 2.38 9.58
CA ALA A 38 23.36 2.16 10.85
C ALA A 38 22.58 2.85 11.98
N GLY A 39 22.78 2.41 13.22
CA GLY A 39 22.00 2.90 14.34
C GLY A 39 22.45 2.36 15.69
N GLY A 40 21.56 2.47 16.67
CA GLY A 40 21.75 1.89 18.00
C GLY A 40 20.61 0.94 18.38
N TYR A 41 20.96 -0.04 19.18
CA TYR A 41 20.04 -0.99 19.80
C TYR A 41 20.12 -0.84 21.32
N VAL A 42 18.99 -0.53 21.95
CA VAL A 42 18.85 -0.29 23.37
C VAL A 42 18.12 -1.48 23.97
N PHE A 43 18.84 -2.25 24.78
CA PHE A 43 18.29 -3.39 25.49
C PHE A 43 17.54 -2.93 26.74
N GLU A 44 16.49 -3.63 27.11
CA GLU A 44 15.81 -3.41 28.39
C GLU A 44 16.81 -3.56 29.55
N GLY A 45 16.74 -2.70 30.57
CA GLY A 45 17.76 -2.67 31.64
C GLY A 45 17.87 -3.96 32.47
N ASN A 46 16.91 -4.87 32.35
CA ASN A 46 16.91 -6.19 32.98
C ASN A 46 17.53 -7.29 32.09
N GLN A 47 17.87 -7.02 30.82
CA GLN A 47 18.45 -8.00 29.90
C GLN A 47 19.96 -8.24 30.11
N GLN A 48 20.61 -7.57 31.06
CA GLN A 48 22.05 -7.77 31.34
C GLN A 48 22.92 -7.65 30.08
N LEU A 49 22.46 -6.87 29.10
CA LEU A 49 23.12 -6.56 27.84
C LEU A 49 23.30 -5.05 27.75
N LYS A 50 24.47 -4.61 27.28
CA LYS A 50 24.73 -3.19 27.02
C LYS A 50 24.19 -2.79 25.65
N ASN A 51 23.78 -1.52 25.53
CA ASN A 51 23.42 -0.92 24.25
C ASN A 51 24.51 -1.15 23.21
N SER A 52 24.10 -1.44 21.98
CA SER A 52 24.98 -1.79 20.88
C SER A 52 24.78 -0.87 19.69
N GLU A 53 25.80 -0.75 18.87
CA GLU A 53 25.63 -0.27 17.50
C GLU A 53 24.98 -1.39 16.66
N VAL A 54 24.17 -1.00 15.69
CA VAL A 54 23.54 -1.91 14.72
C VAL A 54 23.81 -1.42 13.30
N TYR A 55 24.13 -2.35 12.41
CA TYR A 55 24.32 -2.12 10.98
C TYR A 55 23.38 -3.02 10.20
N GLY A 56 22.85 -2.55 9.08
CA GLY A 56 21.91 -3.38 8.33
C GLY A 56 21.64 -2.95 6.91
N LEU A 57 20.87 -3.79 6.24
CA LEU A 57 20.37 -3.60 4.90
C LEU A 57 18.90 -3.99 4.86
N ALA A 58 18.06 -3.09 4.37
CA ALA A 58 16.66 -3.37 4.08
C ALA A 58 16.41 -3.39 2.57
N VAL A 59 15.64 -4.39 2.11
CA VAL A 59 15.14 -4.50 0.74
C VAL A 59 13.62 -4.42 0.80
N GLY A 60 13.05 -3.37 0.21
CA GLY A 60 11.61 -3.12 0.25
C GLY A 60 10.97 -3.04 -1.12
N TYR A 61 9.71 -3.45 -1.23
CA TYR A 61 8.90 -3.33 -2.42
C TYR A 61 7.60 -2.58 -2.11
N ASN A 62 7.40 -1.43 -2.76
CA ASN A 62 6.17 -0.66 -2.65
C ASN A 62 5.09 -1.31 -3.51
N VAL A 63 4.07 -1.91 -2.90
CA VAL A 63 2.89 -2.45 -3.61
C VAL A 63 2.00 -1.31 -4.11
N THR A 64 1.89 -0.24 -3.32
CA THR A 64 1.24 1.03 -3.69
C THR A 64 2.12 2.19 -3.21
N GLN A 65 1.67 3.44 -3.39
CA GLN A 65 2.36 4.60 -2.82
C GLN A 65 2.36 4.59 -1.29
N ASN A 66 1.36 3.93 -0.67
CA ASN A 66 1.21 3.86 0.78
C ASN A 66 1.77 2.55 1.34
N TRP A 67 1.41 1.41 0.75
CA TRP A 67 1.77 0.09 1.26
C TRP A 67 3.07 -0.45 0.66
N ALA A 68 3.94 -0.95 1.53
CA ALA A 68 5.16 -1.65 1.14
C ALA A 68 5.42 -2.88 2.01
N LEU A 69 6.16 -3.83 1.45
CA LEU A 69 6.75 -4.94 2.18
C LEU A 69 8.26 -4.69 2.27
N GLU A 70 8.89 -5.04 3.38
CA GLU A 70 10.32 -4.84 3.60
C GLU A 70 10.92 -6.08 4.26
N LEU A 71 12.07 -6.54 3.76
CA LEU A 71 12.89 -7.56 4.38
C LEU A 71 14.17 -6.88 4.87
N THR A 72 14.46 -7.02 6.16
CA THR A 72 15.56 -6.37 6.84
C THR A 72 16.50 -7.40 7.43
N GLY A 73 17.80 -7.22 7.18
CA GLY A 73 18.87 -7.95 7.86
C GLY A 73 19.72 -6.98 8.68
N THR A 74 19.94 -7.30 9.95
CA THR A 74 20.77 -6.50 10.86
C THR A 74 21.86 -7.32 11.52
N TYR A 75 22.97 -6.66 11.79
CA TYR A 75 24.13 -7.19 12.49
C TYR A 75 24.58 -6.21 13.57
N SER A 76 24.73 -6.72 14.78
CA SER A 76 25.28 -5.98 15.91
C SER A 76 26.51 -6.75 16.44
N PRO A 77 27.73 -6.21 16.28
CA PRO A 77 28.96 -6.88 16.70
C PRO A 77 29.27 -6.69 18.18
N ASP A 78 29.94 -7.68 18.78
CA ASP A 78 30.66 -7.53 20.06
C ASP A 78 29.79 -7.03 21.25
N LEU A 79 28.52 -7.45 21.33
CA LEU A 79 27.64 -7.14 22.46
C LEU A 79 28.25 -7.69 23.75
N THR A 80 28.30 -6.86 24.77
CA THR A 80 28.82 -7.25 26.09
C THR A 80 27.69 -7.80 26.95
N SER A 81 27.72 -9.12 27.21
CA SER A 81 26.86 -9.75 28.21
C SER A 81 27.45 -9.56 29.61
N THR A 82 26.64 -9.02 30.52
CA THR A 82 26.95 -8.86 31.95
C THR A 82 26.40 -10.00 32.81
N ALA A 83 25.84 -11.05 32.20
CA ALA A 83 25.13 -12.09 32.92
C ALA A 83 26.02 -13.05 33.72
N VAL A 84 27.23 -13.30 33.25
CA VAL A 84 28.20 -14.20 33.89
C VAL A 84 29.60 -13.60 33.78
N PRO A 85 30.37 -13.46 34.87
CA PRO A 85 31.80 -13.17 34.79
C PRO A 85 32.59 -14.40 34.32
N PRO A 86 33.59 -14.27 33.42
CA PRO A 86 34.03 -13.05 32.74
C PRO A 86 33.03 -12.61 31.66
N GLN A 87 32.93 -11.29 31.45
CA GLN A 87 32.06 -10.68 30.45
C GLN A 87 32.26 -11.36 29.08
N GLN A 88 31.18 -11.83 28.48
CA GLN A 88 31.22 -12.51 27.19
C GLN A 88 30.83 -11.56 26.07
N LYS A 89 31.50 -11.71 24.92
CA LYS A 89 31.14 -11.04 23.68
C LYS A 89 30.23 -11.94 22.86
N VAL A 90 29.08 -11.42 22.48
CA VAL A 90 28.06 -12.11 21.66
C VAL A 90 27.84 -11.29 20.40
N ASN A 91 27.69 -11.95 19.26
CA ASN A 91 27.25 -11.31 18.04
C ASN A 91 25.75 -11.56 17.86
N LEU A 92 25.03 -10.53 17.43
CA LEU A 92 23.59 -10.59 17.21
C LEU A 92 23.31 -10.40 15.72
N TYR A 93 22.61 -11.36 15.13
CA TYR A 93 22.07 -11.29 13.78
C TYR A 93 20.55 -11.31 13.86
N GLU A 94 19.89 -10.43 13.14
CA GLU A 94 18.43 -10.42 13.07
C GLU A 94 17.99 -10.37 11.61
N VAL A 95 16.94 -11.12 11.30
CA VAL A 95 16.25 -11.09 10.00
C VAL A 95 14.77 -10.91 10.26
N ARG A 96 14.16 -9.92 9.61
CA ARG A 96 12.78 -9.49 9.88
C ARG A 96 12.06 -9.12 8.59
N GLY A 97 10.78 -9.47 8.52
CA GLY A 97 9.86 -9.04 7.48
C GLY A 97 8.83 -8.07 8.04
N ASP A 98 8.61 -6.96 7.34
CA ASP A 98 7.78 -5.85 7.77
C ASP A 98 6.75 -5.45 6.71
N ILE A 99 5.59 -4.98 7.18
CA ILE A 99 4.61 -4.24 6.39
C ILE A 99 4.72 -2.77 6.78
N LEU A 100 4.87 -1.88 5.78
CA LEU A 100 4.98 -0.44 5.97
C LEU A 100 3.76 0.28 5.39
N TYR A 101 3.25 1.26 6.13
CA TYR A 101 2.25 2.23 5.65
C TYR A 101 2.83 3.64 5.64
N HIS A 102 3.01 4.19 4.44
CA HIS A 102 3.51 5.54 4.18
C HIS A 102 2.36 6.54 4.13
N PHE A 103 2.46 7.59 4.93
CA PHE A 103 1.56 8.74 4.92
C PHE A 103 2.06 9.77 3.93
N ILE A 104 1.13 10.55 3.35
CA ILE A 104 1.44 11.67 2.44
C ILE A 104 2.53 11.34 1.39
N PRO A 105 2.43 10.20 0.66
CA PRO A 105 3.54 9.69 -0.13
C PRO A 105 3.91 10.56 -1.34
N GLN A 106 3.03 11.49 -1.76
CA GLN A 106 3.30 12.46 -2.83
C GLN A 106 4.19 13.63 -2.39
N ASN A 107 4.54 13.69 -1.10
CA ASN A 107 5.40 14.74 -0.54
C ASN A 107 6.85 14.26 -0.43
N ARG A 108 7.79 15.22 -0.35
CA ARG A 108 9.21 14.91 -0.07
C ARG A 108 9.42 14.35 1.34
N PHE A 109 8.61 14.76 2.30
CA PHE A 109 8.62 14.25 3.65
C PHE A 109 7.51 13.22 3.80
N VAL A 110 7.90 11.95 3.93
CA VAL A 110 7.00 10.79 3.96
C VAL A 110 7.16 10.08 5.30
N PRO A 111 6.34 10.42 6.30
CA PRO A 111 6.19 9.61 7.51
C PRO A 111 5.66 8.23 7.16
N TYR A 112 6.02 7.23 7.96
CA TYR A 112 5.43 5.90 7.85
C TYR A 112 5.42 5.20 9.21
N VAL A 113 4.52 4.22 9.31
CA VAL A 113 4.54 3.22 10.39
C VAL A 113 4.90 1.87 9.80
N ALA A 114 5.43 0.98 10.63
CA ALA A 114 5.71 -0.39 10.26
C ALA A 114 5.35 -1.35 11.39
N ALA A 115 5.05 -2.57 11.01
CA ALA A 115 4.94 -3.70 11.93
C ALA A 115 5.38 -4.98 11.22
N GLY A 116 6.00 -5.86 11.99
CA GLY A 116 6.67 -7.02 11.43
C GLY A 116 7.01 -8.08 12.47
N GLY A 117 7.78 -9.05 12.00
CA GLY A 117 8.27 -10.15 12.80
C GLY A 117 9.38 -10.89 12.10
N GLY A 118 10.02 -11.79 12.84
CA GLY A 118 11.29 -12.35 12.42
C GLY A 118 11.96 -13.17 13.51
N ILE A 119 13.26 -13.32 13.34
CA ILE A 119 14.10 -14.17 14.17
C ILE A 119 15.41 -13.46 14.48
N ILE A 120 15.90 -13.71 15.68
CA ILE A 120 17.19 -13.21 16.15
C ILE A 120 18.07 -14.39 16.52
N PHE A 121 19.34 -14.31 16.14
CA PHE A 121 20.35 -15.33 16.39
C PHE A 121 21.44 -14.71 17.26
N PHE A 122 21.76 -15.41 18.35
CA PHE A 122 22.87 -15.07 19.23
C PHE A 122 23.99 -16.06 19.00
N ASP A 123 25.09 -15.59 18.42
CA ASP A 123 26.30 -16.38 18.24
C ASP A 123 27.30 -16.04 19.35
N SER A 124 27.43 -16.96 20.32
CA SER A 124 28.45 -16.88 21.35
C SER A 124 29.74 -17.49 20.84
N ARG A 125 30.88 -16.80 21.07
CA ARG A 125 32.21 -17.33 20.74
C ARG A 125 32.57 -18.66 21.44
N GLN A 126 31.74 -19.15 22.36
CA GLN A 126 31.86 -20.48 22.97
C GLN A 126 31.08 -21.58 22.23
N GLY A 127 30.49 -21.30 21.06
CA GLY A 127 29.92 -22.31 20.17
C GLY A 127 28.45 -22.68 20.42
N GLN A 128 27.73 -21.91 21.23
CA GLN A 128 26.29 -22.04 21.39
C GLN A 128 25.58 -20.99 20.53
N VAL A 129 24.73 -21.46 19.61
CA VAL A 129 23.83 -20.64 18.80
C VAL A 129 22.44 -20.77 19.41
N ASP A 130 21.91 -19.68 19.94
CA ASP A 130 20.52 -19.59 20.39
C ASP A 130 19.71 -18.77 19.39
N HIS A 131 18.41 -19.05 19.30
CA HIS A 131 17.50 -18.29 18.45
C HIS A 131 16.21 -17.96 19.18
N ASP A 132 15.81 -16.70 19.05
CA ASP A 132 14.54 -16.22 19.58
C ASP A 132 13.66 -15.71 18.44
N THR A 133 12.35 -15.75 18.64
CA THR A 133 11.39 -15.15 17.72
C THR A 133 11.07 -13.75 18.18
N LEU A 134 10.76 -12.87 17.24
CA LEU A 134 10.44 -11.50 17.59
C LEU A 134 9.29 -10.95 16.76
N VAL A 135 8.63 -9.96 17.33
CA VAL A 135 7.70 -9.06 16.64
C VAL A 135 8.11 -7.62 16.92
N ASP A 136 7.80 -6.72 16.01
CA ASP A 136 8.03 -5.30 16.22
C ASP A 136 6.93 -4.45 15.63
N TYR A 137 6.98 -3.20 16.06
CA TYR A 137 6.31 -2.11 15.40
C TYR A 137 7.11 -0.83 15.60
N GLY A 138 6.87 0.16 14.75
CA GLY A 138 7.50 1.44 14.93
C GLY A 138 7.09 2.46 13.89
N ALA A 139 7.81 3.57 13.90
CA ALA A 139 7.58 4.68 13.01
C ALA A 139 8.89 5.18 12.44
N GLY A 140 8.81 5.78 11.26
CA GLY A 140 9.96 6.40 10.63
C GLY A 140 9.55 7.48 9.66
N ILE A 141 10.57 8.09 9.06
CA ILE A 141 10.44 9.14 8.07
C ILE A 141 11.37 8.85 6.90
N LYS A 142 10.90 9.19 5.70
CA LYS A 142 11.73 9.32 4.50
C LYS A 142 11.72 10.78 4.06
N ILE A 143 12.90 11.33 3.80
CA ILE A 143 13.09 12.67 3.23
C ILE A 143 13.72 12.50 1.85
N PHE A 144 12.90 12.58 0.81
CA PHE A 144 13.35 12.45 -0.56
C PHE A 144 14.20 13.67 -0.98
N LEU A 145 15.45 13.38 -1.35
CA LEU A 145 16.38 14.34 -1.93
C LEU A 145 16.18 14.43 -3.43
N THR A 146 15.87 13.30 -4.07
CA THR A 146 15.52 13.14 -5.49
C THR A 146 14.40 12.10 -5.64
N ASP A 147 13.99 11.79 -6.88
CA ASP A 147 13.02 10.70 -7.15
C ASP A 147 13.58 9.29 -6.87
N TYR A 148 14.90 9.15 -6.67
CA TYR A 148 15.57 7.85 -6.49
C TYR A 148 16.38 7.77 -5.18
N LEU A 149 16.54 8.87 -4.44
CA LEU A 149 17.34 8.93 -3.23
C LEU A 149 16.58 9.63 -2.11
N ALA A 150 16.49 8.98 -0.95
CA ALA A 150 15.93 9.54 0.27
C ALA A 150 16.81 9.28 1.48
N LEU A 151 16.83 10.22 2.41
CA LEU A 151 17.28 9.96 3.78
C LEU A 151 16.18 9.22 4.52
N ARG A 152 16.52 8.20 5.31
CA ARG A 152 15.57 7.46 6.15
C ARG A 152 16.03 7.54 7.60
N GLY A 153 15.08 7.76 8.50
CA GLY A 153 15.27 7.50 9.93
C GLY A 153 14.10 6.68 10.46
N ASP A 154 14.36 5.75 11.37
CA ASP A 154 13.32 4.97 12.04
C ASP A 154 13.63 4.65 13.50
N VAL A 155 12.55 4.40 14.23
CA VAL A 155 12.56 3.86 15.58
C VAL A 155 11.64 2.64 15.60
N ARG A 156 12.13 1.52 16.10
CA ARG A 156 11.43 0.25 16.23
C ARG A 156 11.39 -0.19 17.68
N HIS A 157 10.21 -0.55 18.17
CA HIS A 157 10.05 -1.27 19.42
C HIS A 157 9.95 -2.76 19.10
N ILE A 158 10.86 -3.54 19.68
CA ILE A 158 11.08 -4.95 19.39
C ILE A 158 10.72 -5.74 20.63
N LEU A 159 9.79 -6.67 20.46
CA LEU A 159 9.38 -7.64 21.45
C LEU A 159 10.02 -8.97 21.09
N ASP A 160 10.91 -9.44 21.97
CA ASP A 160 11.65 -10.69 21.82
C ASP A 160 11.01 -11.77 22.70
N PHE A 161 10.65 -12.90 22.10
CA PHE A 161 10.08 -14.08 22.74
C PHE A 161 11.06 -15.25 22.70
N ASN A 162 11.41 -15.77 23.87
CA ASN A 162 12.21 -16.98 23.98
C ASN A 162 11.31 -18.23 24.09
N VAL A 163 11.46 -19.16 23.14
CA VAL A 163 10.60 -20.36 23.05
C VAL A 163 11.23 -21.59 23.73
N ARG A 164 12.47 -21.52 24.27
CA ARG A 164 13.20 -22.73 24.73
C ARG A 164 13.75 -22.72 26.15
N ASP A 165 13.83 -21.59 26.86
CA ASP A 165 14.40 -21.59 28.22
C ASP A 165 13.35 -21.73 29.33
N VAL A 166 13.22 -22.96 29.87
CA VAL A 166 12.45 -23.32 31.09
C VAL A 166 12.94 -22.58 32.36
N ASN A 167 13.97 -21.73 32.26
CA ASN A 167 14.60 -21.05 33.39
C ASN A 167 14.64 -19.50 33.31
N ARG A 168 14.03 -18.84 32.31
CA ARG A 168 13.91 -17.37 32.30
C ARG A 168 12.66 -16.90 33.06
N ARG A 169 12.80 -15.90 33.94
CA ARG A 169 11.73 -15.39 34.81
C ARG A 169 10.66 -14.55 34.09
N ARG A 170 10.89 -14.15 32.83
CA ARG A 170 9.93 -13.42 31.98
C ARG A 170 10.06 -13.89 30.54
N GLU A 171 8.92 -14.03 29.88
CA GLU A 171 8.76 -14.63 28.54
C GLU A 171 8.93 -13.59 27.41
N VAL A 172 9.02 -12.29 27.73
CA VAL A 172 9.06 -11.19 26.76
C VAL A 172 10.02 -10.08 27.22
N TYR A 173 10.85 -9.56 26.32
CA TYR A 173 11.69 -8.38 26.54
C TYR A 173 11.37 -7.24 25.56
N ASN A 174 11.53 -5.99 26.03
CA ASN A 174 11.17 -4.77 25.31
C ASN A 174 12.41 -3.97 24.90
N ASN A 175 12.75 -4.01 23.62
CA ASN A 175 13.95 -3.40 23.09
C ASN A 175 13.64 -2.29 22.10
N ILE A 176 14.53 -1.30 22.00
CA ILE A 176 14.35 -0.20 21.06
C ILE A 176 15.54 -0.15 20.11
N ALA A 177 15.27 -0.19 18.81
CA ALA A 177 16.26 0.15 17.78
C ALA A 177 15.95 1.53 17.21
N TYR A 178 16.98 2.35 17.00
CA TYR A 178 16.87 3.60 16.24
C TYR A 178 17.93 3.60 15.15
N THR A 179 17.53 3.89 13.92
CA THR A 179 18.43 3.79 12.76
C THR A 179 18.32 5.01 11.86
N ALA A 180 19.40 5.26 11.13
CA ALA A 180 19.46 6.23 10.05
C ALA A 180 20.14 5.59 8.83
N GLY A 181 19.61 5.86 7.63
CA GLY A 181 20.06 5.23 6.40
C GLY A 181 19.76 6.03 5.15
N LEU A 182 20.20 5.48 4.02
CA LEU A 182 19.98 6.02 2.68
C LEU A 182 19.12 5.05 1.90
N THR A 183 17.93 5.47 1.49
CA THR A 183 17.05 4.67 0.65
C THR A 183 17.28 5.02 -0.82
N PHE A 184 17.69 4.01 -1.58
CA PHE A 184 17.74 4.06 -3.04
C PHE A 184 16.47 3.46 -3.60
N GLN A 185 15.62 4.29 -4.22
CA GLN A 185 14.38 3.87 -4.87
C GLN A 185 14.62 3.64 -6.36
N LEU A 186 14.24 2.47 -6.85
CA LEU A 186 14.48 1.97 -8.21
C LEU A 186 13.14 1.65 -8.88
N GLY A 187 12.93 2.20 -10.07
CA GLY A 187 11.70 2.03 -10.83
C GLY A 187 10.48 2.73 -10.21
N GLY A 188 9.32 2.13 -10.37
CA GLY A 188 8.04 2.71 -9.94
C GLY A 188 7.43 3.67 -10.97
N VAL A 189 6.14 3.97 -10.76
CA VAL A 189 5.35 4.78 -11.70
C VAL A 189 4.95 6.09 -11.05
N LYS A 190 5.50 7.20 -11.55
CA LYS A 190 5.13 8.55 -11.09
C LYS A 190 3.69 8.85 -11.50
N GLN A 191 2.81 9.11 -10.53
CA GLN A 191 1.47 9.58 -10.86
C GLN A 191 1.58 11.05 -11.28
N ALA A 192 1.29 11.33 -12.56
CA ALA A 192 1.17 12.69 -13.03
C ALA A 192 0.00 13.36 -12.31
N VAL A 193 0.28 14.28 -11.40
CA VAL A 193 -0.73 15.20 -10.89
C VAL A 193 -1.17 16.04 -12.08
N ALA A 194 -2.39 15.81 -12.58
CA ALA A 194 -2.96 16.63 -13.63
C ALA A 194 -2.88 18.10 -13.18
N PRO A 195 -2.40 19.04 -14.02
CA PRO A 195 -2.43 20.45 -13.68
C PRO A 195 -3.87 20.78 -13.31
N SER A 196 -4.09 21.20 -12.06
CA SER A 196 -5.32 21.86 -11.69
C SER A 196 -5.42 23.06 -12.62
N ALA A 197 -6.31 22.96 -13.61
CA ALA A 197 -6.62 24.07 -14.49
C ALA A 197 -6.86 25.30 -13.61
N PRO A 198 -6.35 26.50 -13.99
CA PRO A 198 -6.67 27.73 -13.29
C PRO A 198 -8.18 27.76 -13.13
N VAL A 199 -8.67 27.95 -11.90
CA VAL A 199 -10.09 28.17 -11.65
C VAL A 199 -10.43 29.46 -12.38
N GLU A 200 -10.92 29.33 -13.60
CA GLU A 200 -11.58 30.41 -14.30
C GLU A 200 -12.86 30.66 -13.50
N GLU A 201 -12.83 31.73 -12.70
CA GLU A 201 -13.96 32.23 -11.94
C GLU A 201 -15.01 32.73 -12.94
N LYS A 202 -15.76 31.78 -13.53
CA LYS A 202 -16.78 32.07 -14.52
C LYS A 202 -18.12 32.21 -13.81
N GLY A 203 -18.43 33.48 -13.55
CA GLY A 203 -19.74 34.12 -13.47
C GLY A 203 -20.95 33.24 -13.16
N ALA A 204 -21.57 33.52 -12.02
CA ALA A 204 -22.90 33.08 -11.69
C ALA A 204 -23.91 33.36 -12.82
N ALA A 205 -24.61 32.32 -13.26
CA ALA A 205 -25.90 32.39 -13.95
C ALA A 205 -26.61 31.02 -13.85
N PRO A 206 -27.94 30.96 -14.01
CA PRO A 206 -28.93 31.25 -12.99
C PRO A 206 -29.61 29.97 -12.46
N ARG A 207 -30.22 30.09 -11.29
CA ARG A 207 -31.11 29.08 -10.67
C ARG A 207 -32.21 28.68 -11.65
N ALA A 208 -32.31 27.38 -11.95
CA ALA A 208 -33.44 26.79 -12.66
C ALA A 208 -33.96 25.56 -11.91
N ALA A 209 -35.26 25.66 -11.58
CA ALA A 209 -36.23 24.64 -11.22
C ALA A 209 -35.96 23.77 -9.96
N GLU A 210 -36.55 24.25 -8.86
CA GLU A 210 -36.93 23.44 -7.70
C GLU A 210 -37.87 22.30 -8.12
N TRP A 211 -37.54 21.08 -7.68
CA TRP A 211 -38.51 20.01 -7.56
C TRP A 211 -39.01 20.00 -6.12
N THR A 212 -40.30 20.24 -5.94
CA THR A 212 -41.00 20.15 -4.66
C THR A 212 -41.12 18.69 -4.21
N TYR A 213 -40.51 18.37 -3.08
CA TYR A 213 -40.76 17.16 -2.31
C TYR A 213 -41.93 17.42 -1.34
N THR A 214 -42.94 16.54 -1.32
CA THR A 214 -43.97 16.54 -0.27
C THR A 214 -43.59 15.52 0.78
N GLU A 215 -43.31 16.00 1.99
CA GLU A 215 -43.02 15.24 3.20
C GLU A 215 -44.33 14.93 3.94
N PRO A 216 -44.56 13.70 4.45
CA PRO A 216 -45.45 13.51 5.58
C PRO A 216 -44.66 13.58 6.89
N SER A 217 -44.95 14.64 7.62
CA SER A 217 -45.05 14.73 9.09
C SER A 217 -43.89 14.20 9.94
N LYS A 218 -43.11 15.17 10.42
CA LYS A 218 -42.30 15.13 11.63
C LYS A 218 -43.10 14.64 12.84
N LEU A 219 -42.52 13.71 13.61
CA LEU A 219 -42.65 13.72 15.06
C LEU A 219 -41.26 14.01 15.64
N ASP A 220 -41.22 15.06 16.44
CA ASP A 220 -40.06 15.66 17.06
C ASP A 220 -39.33 14.71 18.03
N ALA A 221 -38.00 14.74 18.02
CA ALA A 221 -37.21 15.35 19.10
C ALA A 221 -35.70 15.15 18.88
N ALA A 222 -34.96 16.21 19.19
CA ALA A 222 -33.57 16.46 18.84
C ALA A 222 -32.51 15.84 19.76
N LYS A 223 -31.26 15.87 19.24
CA LYS A 223 -29.93 15.65 19.87
C LYS A 223 -29.57 14.17 20.01
N GLN A 224 -28.44 13.66 19.52
CA GLN A 224 -27.06 14.18 19.48
C GLN A 224 -26.27 13.41 18.39
N MET A 225 -25.29 14.05 17.74
CA MET A 225 -24.21 13.33 17.03
C MET A 225 -23.40 12.49 18.04
N PRO A 226 -22.75 11.39 17.60
CA PRO A 226 -21.35 11.55 17.20
C PRO A 226 -20.95 10.80 15.91
N SER A 227 -20.01 11.45 15.22
CA SER A 227 -18.87 10.93 14.45
C SER A 227 -18.92 9.54 13.84
N ALA A 228 -18.74 9.51 12.51
CA ALA A 228 -18.46 8.34 11.71
C ALA A 228 -17.20 7.59 12.20
N GLU A 229 -17.36 6.29 12.40
CA GLU A 229 -16.28 5.33 12.64
C GLU A 229 -16.07 4.52 11.38
N THR A 230 -14.79 4.35 11.03
CA THR A 230 -14.31 3.81 9.76
C THR A 230 -14.26 2.29 9.86
N GLU A 231 -15.11 1.58 9.12
CA GLU A 231 -15.07 0.11 9.06
C GLU A 231 -14.21 -0.35 7.88
N GLN A 232 -13.11 -1.04 8.23
CA GLN A 232 -12.08 -1.60 7.36
C GLN A 232 -12.63 -2.68 6.42
N ALA A 233 -12.31 -2.61 5.13
CA ALA A 233 -12.50 -3.70 4.18
C ALA A 233 -11.21 -4.54 4.03
N ALA A 234 -11.35 -5.86 4.12
CA ALA A 234 -10.29 -6.86 3.98
C ALA A 234 -9.69 -6.93 2.56
N PRO A 235 -8.43 -7.38 2.40
CA PRO A 235 -7.78 -7.45 1.09
C PRO A 235 -8.21 -8.70 0.31
N VAL A 236 -8.75 -8.51 -0.89
CA VAL A 236 -8.79 -9.55 -1.94
C VAL A 236 -7.48 -9.53 -2.73
N SER A 237 -6.73 -10.62 -2.62
CA SER A 237 -5.57 -10.93 -3.46
C SER A 237 -6.02 -11.26 -4.89
N GLY A 238 -5.43 -10.57 -5.85
CA GLY A 238 -5.52 -10.89 -7.27
C GLY A 238 -4.31 -10.29 -7.99
N THR A 239 -3.21 -11.05 -8.02
CA THR A 239 -2.13 -10.83 -9.00
C THR A 239 -2.71 -11.04 -10.39
N ALA A 240 -2.69 -10.02 -11.25
CA ALA A 240 -2.78 -10.23 -12.70
C ALA A 240 -1.36 -10.58 -13.20
N PRO A 241 -1.12 -11.80 -13.73
CA PRO A 241 0.08 -12.07 -14.50
C PRO A 241 -0.05 -11.37 -15.86
N ALA A 242 1.08 -10.93 -16.40
CA ALA A 242 1.18 -10.64 -17.82
C ALA A 242 0.91 -11.92 -18.61
N GLY A 243 -0.27 -12.05 -19.19
CA GLY A 243 -0.59 -13.07 -20.19
C GLY A 243 -0.28 -12.53 -21.58
N ALA A 244 0.77 -13.06 -22.21
CA ALA A 244 0.79 -13.16 -23.66
C ALA A 244 -0.39 -14.04 -24.12
N ASP A 245 -0.98 -13.70 -25.26
CA ASP A 245 -2.08 -14.37 -25.96
C ASP A 245 -3.48 -14.27 -25.34
N GLY A 246 -4.17 -13.15 -25.62
CA GLY A 246 -5.60 -13.09 -25.94
C GLY A 246 -6.65 -13.61 -24.94
N ALA A 247 -6.28 -14.16 -23.79
CA ALA A 247 -7.19 -14.70 -22.80
C ALA A 247 -7.68 -13.61 -21.82
N PRO A 248 -8.97 -13.63 -21.41
CA PRO A 248 -9.52 -12.63 -20.53
C PRO A 248 -8.89 -12.67 -19.13
N VAL A 249 -8.46 -11.50 -18.62
CA VAL A 249 -7.98 -11.37 -17.24
C VAL A 249 -9.19 -11.22 -16.32
N THR A 250 -9.43 -12.22 -15.47
CA THR A 250 -10.59 -12.22 -14.56
C THR A 250 -10.14 -12.01 -13.11
N PHE A 251 -10.72 -11.00 -12.47
CA PHE A 251 -10.67 -10.77 -11.03
C PHE A 251 -11.95 -11.30 -10.42
N THR A 252 -11.88 -12.35 -9.61
CA THR A 252 -13.02 -12.88 -8.86
C THR A 252 -12.68 -12.96 -7.37
N ALA A 253 -13.68 -12.76 -6.51
CA ALA A 253 -13.55 -13.12 -5.09
C ALA A 253 -13.90 -14.59 -4.88
N GLY A 254 -13.11 -15.30 -4.07
CA GLY A 254 -13.56 -16.53 -3.44
C GLY A 254 -14.65 -16.19 -2.43
N THR A 255 -15.86 -16.72 -2.61
CA THR A 255 -17.02 -16.46 -1.75
C THR A 255 -16.71 -16.77 -0.29
N THR A 256 -16.33 -15.74 0.46
CA THR A 256 -16.12 -15.79 1.92
C THR A 256 -16.90 -14.63 2.53
N GLY A 257 -18.22 -14.78 2.54
CA GLY A 257 -19.14 -13.78 3.07
C GLY A 257 -20.59 -14.24 2.88
N TYR A 258 -21.45 -13.84 3.81
CA TYR A 258 -22.89 -14.07 3.73
C TYR A 258 -23.46 -13.35 2.49
N ILE A 259 -24.08 -14.09 1.57
CA ILE A 259 -24.80 -13.56 0.40
C ILE A 259 -26.28 -13.47 0.78
N PRO A 260 -26.86 -12.26 0.95
CA PRO A 260 -28.28 -12.13 1.21
C PRO A 260 -29.09 -12.66 0.02
N ALA A 261 -30.05 -13.56 0.30
CA ALA A 261 -30.94 -14.09 -0.72
C ALA A 261 -31.75 -12.95 -1.37
N GLY A 262 -31.70 -12.84 -2.71
CA GLY A 262 -32.47 -11.87 -3.48
C GLY A 262 -31.77 -10.57 -3.86
N GLN A 263 -30.53 -10.33 -3.40
CA GLN A 263 -29.71 -9.18 -3.84
C GLN A 263 -28.71 -9.59 -4.92
N ILE A 264 -28.47 -8.68 -5.88
CA ILE A 264 -27.47 -8.91 -6.93
C ILE A 264 -26.09 -8.58 -6.37
N THR A 265 -25.23 -9.59 -6.32
CA THR A 265 -23.87 -9.44 -5.80
C THR A 265 -22.88 -9.45 -6.94
N VAL A 266 -22.09 -8.40 -7.09
CA VAL A 266 -21.00 -8.33 -8.07
C VAL A 266 -19.79 -9.06 -7.50
N THR A 267 -19.41 -10.16 -8.12
CA THR A 267 -18.38 -11.11 -7.65
C THR A 267 -17.08 -11.02 -8.43
N GLY A 268 -17.06 -10.30 -9.55
CA GLY A 268 -15.85 -10.16 -10.35
C GLY A 268 -15.89 -9.13 -11.46
N ILE A 269 -14.70 -8.89 -12.02
CA ILE A 269 -14.45 -8.10 -13.23
C ILE A 269 -13.61 -8.94 -14.18
N SER A 270 -14.07 -9.13 -15.41
CA SER A 270 -13.26 -9.72 -16.49
C SER A 270 -12.86 -8.64 -17.49
N ILE A 271 -11.62 -8.68 -17.96
CA ILE A 271 -11.09 -7.80 -19.00
C ILE A 271 -10.77 -8.67 -20.21
N ASP A 272 -11.64 -8.61 -21.22
CA ASP A 272 -11.53 -9.37 -22.47
C ASP A 272 -10.84 -8.53 -23.57
N GLN A 273 -10.76 -9.05 -24.79
CA GLN A 273 -10.14 -8.40 -25.95
C GLN A 273 -10.83 -7.09 -26.34
N ASP A 274 -12.15 -7.06 -26.32
CA ASP A 274 -13.01 -5.94 -26.77
C ASP A 274 -14.01 -5.45 -25.70
N ALA A 275 -14.01 -6.05 -24.51
CA ALA A 275 -15.00 -5.75 -23.49
C ALA A 275 -14.45 -5.80 -22.06
N ILE A 276 -15.21 -5.18 -21.15
CA ILE A 276 -15.08 -5.35 -19.70
C ILE A 276 -16.39 -5.98 -19.20
N ASP A 277 -16.32 -7.15 -18.59
CA ASP A 277 -17.47 -7.81 -17.97
C ASP A 277 -17.52 -7.55 -16.47
N ILE A 278 -18.70 -7.18 -16.00
CA ILE A 278 -19.07 -7.14 -14.59
C ILE A 278 -19.78 -8.45 -14.29
N ILE A 279 -19.15 -9.32 -13.50
CA ILE A 279 -19.65 -10.64 -13.13
C ILE A 279 -20.45 -10.51 -11.84
N ALA A 280 -21.66 -11.02 -11.83
CA ALA A 280 -22.58 -11.01 -10.71
C ALA A 280 -23.25 -12.37 -10.50
N THR A 281 -23.91 -12.55 -9.36
CA THR A 281 -24.66 -13.76 -9.00
C THR A 281 -25.89 -14.02 -9.87
N GLY A 282 -26.29 -13.07 -10.71
CA GLY A 282 -27.38 -13.21 -11.68
C GLY A 282 -27.49 -11.98 -12.58
N ARG A 283 -28.52 -11.98 -13.44
CA ARG A 283 -28.76 -10.92 -14.41
C ARG A 283 -29.06 -9.58 -13.71
N ILE A 284 -28.34 -8.53 -14.10
CA ILE A 284 -28.56 -7.17 -13.60
C ILE A 284 -29.63 -6.49 -14.46
N THR A 285 -30.86 -6.36 -13.94
CA THR A 285 -31.99 -5.73 -14.66
C THR A 285 -32.34 -4.33 -14.15
N ARG A 286 -31.88 -3.96 -12.94
CA ARG A 286 -32.18 -2.67 -12.29
C ARG A 286 -30.90 -1.86 -12.11
N TYR A 287 -30.52 -1.12 -13.15
CA TYR A 287 -29.34 -0.25 -13.11
C TYR A 287 -29.57 1.05 -13.87
N ARG A 288 -28.84 2.09 -13.47
CA ARG A 288 -28.78 3.38 -14.16
C ARG A 288 -27.37 3.62 -14.65
N THR A 289 -27.23 4.19 -15.84
CA THR A 289 -25.94 4.59 -16.39
C THR A 289 -25.91 6.08 -16.69
N PHE A 290 -24.78 6.71 -16.44
CA PHE A 290 -24.52 8.10 -16.82
C PHE A 290 -23.02 8.36 -16.88
N THR A 291 -22.63 9.47 -17.50
CA THR A 291 -21.24 9.87 -17.60
C THR A 291 -20.99 11.15 -16.80
N LEU A 292 -19.81 11.24 -16.22
CA LEU A 292 -19.26 12.47 -15.66
C LEU A 292 -18.18 12.98 -16.60
N SER A 293 -18.02 14.28 -16.77
CA SER A 293 -17.07 14.88 -17.72
C SER A 293 -15.79 15.42 -17.07
N GLN A 294 -15.77 15.61 -15.75
CA GLN A 294 -14.65 16.21 -15.02
C GLN A 294 -14.31 15.44 -13.73
N PRO A 295 -13.43 14.42 -13.79
CA PRO A 295 -12.86 13.80 -15.00
C PRO A 295 -13.87 12.87 -15.70
N ALA A 296 -13.60 12.50 -16.96
CA ALA A 296 -14.44 11.61 -17.73
C ALA A 296 -14.60 10.23 -17.06
N ARG A 297 -15.82 9.87 -16.69
CA ARG A 297 -16.13 8.60 -16.02
C ARG A 297 -17.44 8.03 -16.52
N LEU A 298 -17.49 6.71 -16.69
CA LEU A 298 -18.76 5.99 -16.85
C LEU A 298 -19.17 5.51 -15.47
N VAL A 299 -20.38 5.86 -15.05
CA VAL A 299 -20.97 5.45 -13.78
C VAL A 299 -22.14 4.51 -14.06
N ILE A 300 -22.16 3.38 -13.34
CA ILE A 300 -23.21 2.37 -13.36
C ILE A 300 -23.67 2.19 -11.91
N ASP A 301 -24.90 2.60 -11.61
CA ASP A 301 -25.51 2.41 -10.30
C ASP A 301 -26.46 1.20 -10.38
N ILE A 302 -26.13 0.11 -9.70
CA ILE A 302 -26.93 -1.12 -9.63
C ILE A 302 -27.81 -1.05 -8.38
N SER A 303 -29.13 -1.03 -8.56
CA SER A 303 -30.09 -0.98 -7.45
C SER A 303 -30.00 -2.23 -6.59
N ASP A 304 -29.99 -2.07 -5.26
CA ASP A 304 -29.89 -3.16 -4.30
C ASP A 304 -28.66 -4.07 -4.54
N GLY A 305 -27.63 -3.53 -5.21
CA GLY A 305 -26.41 -4.24 -5.55
C GLY A 305 -25.43 -4.31 -4.38
N ILE A 306 -24.69 -5.42 -4.28
CA ILE A 306 -23.62 -5.61 -3.29
C ILE A 306 -22.26 -5.78 -3.97
N ASN A 307 -21.23 -5.15 -3.42
CA ASN A 307 -19.84 -5.44 -3.78
C ASN A 307 -19.37 -6.74 -3.11
N GLY A 308 -19.60 -7.89 -3.76
CA GLY A 308 -19.10 -9.19 -3.32
C GLY A 308 -17.65 -9.46 -3.71
N LEU A 309 -17.06 -8.64 -4.58
CA LEU A 309 -15.64 -8.72 -4.94
C LEU A 309 -14.74 -8.29 -3.77
N GLY A 310 -15.25 -7.48 -2.82
CA GLY A 310 -14.46 -6.95 -1.69
C GLY A 310 -13.39 -5.93 -2.10
N ALA A 311 -13.22 -5.68 -3.40
CA ALA A 311 -12.29 -4.69 -3.92
C ALA A 311 -12.95 -3.31 -3.97
N VAL A 312 -12.24 -2.28 -3.49
CA VAL A 312 -12.63 -0.88 -3.71
C VAL A 312 -12.25 -0.43 -5.14
N ARG A 313 -11.23 -1.06 -5.72
CA ARG A 313 -10.67 -0.70 -7.04
C ARG A 313 -10.02 -1.89 -7.72
N VAL A 314 -10.27 -2.04 -9.02
CA VAL A 314 -9.66 -3.03 -9.91
C VAL A 314 -8.91 -2.29 -11.03
N PRO A 315 -7.58 -2.41 -11.14
CA PRO A 315 -6.81 -1.84 -12.25
C PRO A 315 -7.22 -2.47 -13.58
N VAL A 316 -7.40 -1.66 -14.63
CA VAL A 316 -7.79 -2.12 -15.98
C VAL A 316 -6.71 -1.81 -17.02
N HIS A 317 -6.25 -0.56 -17.08
CA HIS A 317 -5.24 -0.08 -18.04
C HIS A 317 -5.48 -0.48 -19.51
N LYS A 318 -6.75 -0.58 -19.91
CA LYS A 318 -7.19 -1.00 -21.26
C LYS A 318 -8.41 -0.17 -21.69
N PHE A 319 -8.62 -0.02 -23.00
CA PHE A 319 -9.75 0.74 -23.57
C PHE A 319 -9.82 2.22 -23.12
N GLY A 320 -8.67 2.81 -22.77
CA GLY A 320 -8.64 4.14 -22.19
C GLY A 320 -9.26 4.22 -20.79
N ILE A 321 -9.45 3.08 -20.09
CA ILE A 321 -9.91 2.98 -18.71
C ILE A 321 -8.72 2.64 -17.81
N LEU A 322 -8.49 3.46 -16.77
CA LEU A 322 -7.44 3.23 -15.78
C LEU A 322 -7.83 2.13 -14.80
N ALA A 323 -9.05 2.21 -14.26
CA ALA A 323 -9.54 1.31 -13.24
C ALA A 323 -11.07 1.31 -13.18
N VAL A 324 -11.62 0.23 -12.61
CA VAL A 324 -13.00 0.14 -12.13
C VAL A 324 -12.99 0.38 -10.63
N ARG A 325 -13.82 1.29 -10.12
CA ARG A 325 -14.01 1.54 -8.69
C ARG A 325 -15.40 1.12 -8.24
N PHE A 326 -15.48 0.64 -7.01
CA PHE A 326 -16.71 0.25 -6.36
C PHE A 326 -16.99 1.19 -5.18
N GLY A 327 -18.19 1.77 -5.15
CA GLY A 327 -18.68 2.63 -4.07
C GLY A 327 -19.98 2.06 -3.51
N ASN A 328 -19.99 1.77 -2.21
CA ASN A 328 -21.18 1.30 -1.52
C ASN A 328 -22.07 2.50 -1.17
N HIS A 329 -23.35 2.44 -1.55
CA HIS A 329 -24.38 3.37 -1.13
C HIS A 329 -25.57 2.60 -0.53
N PRO A 330 -26.40 3.22 0.32
CA PRO A 330 -27.47 2.50 1.04
C PRO A 330 -28.44 1.71 0.14
N ASN A 331 -28.71 2.20 -1.08
CA ASN A 331 -29.73 1.64 -1.98
C ASN A 331 -29.15 1.13 -3.31
N PHE A 332 -27.84 1.28 -3.55
CA PHE A 332 -27.22 0.87 -4.81
C PHE A 332 -25.72 0.65 -4.66
N LEU A 333 -25.18 -0.23 -5.49
CA LEU A 333 -23.74 -0.34 -5.74
C LEU A 333 -23.37 0.59 -6.89
N ARG A 334 -22.44 1.51 -6.65
CA ARG A 334 -21.87 2.37 -7.69
C ARG A 334 -20.60 1.75 -8.26
N ILE A 335 -20.58 1.51 -9.55
CA ILE A 335 -19.41 1.09 -10.31
C ILE A 335 -18.96 2.26 -11.18
N VAL A 336 -17.69 2.62 -11.11
CA VAL A 336 -17.12 3.77 -11.82
C VAL A 336 -15.93 3.33 -12.66
N LEU A 337 -16.01 3.49 -13.97
CA LEU A 337 -14.89 3.31 -14.89
C LEU A 337 -14.20 4.66 -15.09
N ASP A 338 -12.95 4.77 -14.62
CA ASP A 338 -12.17 6.00 -14.72
C ASP A 338 -11.44 6.09 -16.06
N SER A 339 -11.73 7.12 -16.87
CA SER A 339 -10.99 7.35 -18.11
C SER A 339 -9.54 7.81 -17.84
N ALA A 340 -8.61 7.28 -18.63
CA ALA A 340 -7.20 7.65 -18.69
C ALA A 340 -6.95 8.92 -19.52
N GLN A 341 -7.81 9.22 -20.50
CA GLN A 341 -7.57 10.23 -21.53
C GLN A 341 -8.53 11.42 -21.44
N GLY A 342 -9.24 11.57 -20.32
CA GLY A 342 -10.22 12.66 -20.15
C GLY A 342 -11.45 12.55 -21.07
N LYS A 343 -11.61 11.43 -21.79
CA LYS A 343 -12.78 11.08 -22.60
C LYS A 343 -13.01 9.56 -22.55
N LEU A 344 -14.26 9.14 -22.59
CA LEU A 344 -14.61 7.72 -22.76
C LEU A 344 -14.62 7.37 -24.25
N LEU A 345 -14.04 6.22 -24.61
CA LEU A 345 -14.26 5.63 -25.92
C LEU A 345 -15.76 5.30 -26.09
N PRO A 346 -16.29 5.23 -27.33
CA PRO A 346 -17.62 4.70 -27.57
C PRO A 346 -17.78 3.32 -26.92
N TYR A 347 -18.93 3.10 -26.28
CA TYR A 347 -19.21 1.85 -25.60
C TYR A 347 -20.68 1.48 -25.73
N ARG A 348 -20.97 0.19 -25.62
CA ARG A 348 -22.32 -0.35 -25.48
C ARG A 348 -22.37 -1.30 -24.30
N ILE A 349 -23.32 -1.06 -23.40
CA ILE A 349 -23.61 -1.95 -22.28
C ILE A 349 -24.68 -2.94 -22.72
N THR A 350 -24.42 -4.23 -22.50
CA THR A 350 -25.35 -5.34 -22.76
C THR A 350 -25.52 -6.17 -21.50
N GLU A 351 -26.76 -6.51 -21.17
CA GLU A 351 -27.06 -7.41 -20.07
C GLU A 351 -26.65 -8.84 -20.41
N THR A 352 -26.13 -9.56 -19.42
CA THR A 352 -25.81 -10.99 -19.53
C THR A 352 -26.56 -11.77 -18.46
N ASP A 353 -26.58 -13.10 -18.54
CA ASP A 353 -27.26 -13.93 -17.54
C ASP A 353 -26.63 -13.80 -16.14
N ASN A 354 -25.36 -13.39 -16.07
CA ASN A 354 -24.57 -13.27 -14.85
C ASN A 354 -23.95 -11.87 -14.71
N GLY A 355 -24.61 -10.82 -15.19
CA GLY A 355 -24.18 -9.43 -14.94
C GLY A 355 -24.32 -8.49 -16.13
N LEU A 356 -23.27 -7.70 -16.40
CA LEU A 356 -23.23 -6.69 -17.48
C LEU A 356 -21.93 -6.83 -18.29
N LYS A 357 -22.02 -6.67 -19.60
CA LYS A 357 -20.88 -6.61 -20.52
C LYS A 357 -20.78 -5.21 -21.12
N ILE A 358 -19.61 -4.58 -20.99
CA ILE A 358 -19.32 -3.24 -21.53
C ILE A 358 -18.43 -3.44 -22.76
N ASN A 359 -19.05 -3.49 -23.93
CA ASN A 359 -18.34 -3.62 -25.20
C ASN A 359 -17.76 -2.26 -25.57
N MET A 360 -16.44 -2.19 -25.70
CA MET A 360 -15.71 -0.98 -26.06
C MET A 360 -15.58 -0.97 -27.58
N THR A 361 -16.34 -0.11 -28.24
CA THR A 361 -16.18 0.09 -29.68
C THR A 361 -14.94 0.94 -29.90
N GLY A 362 -13.88 0.32 -30.43
CA GLY A 362 -12.70 1.05 -30.89
C GLY A 362 -13.08 2.10 -31.95
N PRO A 363 -12.20 3.09 -32.20
CA PRO A 363 -12.26 3.82 -33.46
C PRO A 363 -12.10 2.89 -34.67
#